data_AF-A0A1B4FNA1-F1
#
_entry.id   AF-A0A1B4FNA1-F1
#
_cell.length_a   1.000
_cell.length_b   1.000
_cell.length_c   1.000
_cell.angle_alpha   90.00
_cell.angle_beta   90.00
_cell.angle_gamma   90.00
#
_symmetry.space_group_name_H-M   'P 1'
#
loop_
_entity.id
_entity.type
_entity.pdbx_description
1 polymer ?
#
loop_
_entity_poly.entity_id
_entity_poly.type
_entity_poly.pdbx_seq_one_letter_code
_entity_poly.pdbx_strand_id
1 'polypeptide(L)' 'MFLTHITTDGERWDQIAYRYYGDPFAYERIIAANPSVPITPLLASGIALSIPVVAADDVLDEELPPWMR' A
#
# COMPACT_ATOMS: atom_id res chain seq x y z
N MET A 1 1.89 10.25 9.92
CA MET A 1 3.17 9.51 9.79
C MET A 1 3.11 8.72 8.49
N PHE A 2 4.25 8.46 7.82
CA PHE A 2 4.29 7.71 6.56
C PHE A 2 5.30 6.56 6.64
N LEU A 3 5.00 5.45 5.97
CA LEU A 3 5.94 4.38 5.67
C LEU A 3 6.47 4.55 4.24
N THR A 4 7.73 4.19 4.00
CA THR A 4 8.29 4.18 2.65
C THR A 4 8.18 2.76 2.08
N HIS A 5 7.54 2.63 0.93
CA HIS A 5 7.47 1.37 0.17
C HIS A 5 8.21 1.54 -1.16
N ILE A 6 9.01 0.55 -1.56
CA ILE A 6 9.68 0.53 -2.86
C ILE A 6 8.93 -0.44 -3.76
N THR A 7 8.39 0.06 -4.87
CA THR A 7 7.63 -0.77 -5.81
C THR A 7 8.51 -1.82 -6.48
N THR A 8 7.94 -2.99 -6.72
CA THR A 8 8.54 -4.03 -7.56
C THR A 8 7.92 -4.05 -8.95
N ASP A 9 8.55 -4.74 -9.90
CA ASP A 9 8.07 -4.78 -11.28
C ASP A 9 6.69 -5.45 -11.38
N GLY A 10 5.74 -4.78 -12.04
CA GLY A 10 4.37 -5.27 -12.19
C GLY A 10 3.50 -5.14 -10.94
N GLU A 11 3.94 -4.42 -9.91
CA GLU A 11 3.13 -4.18 -8.70
C GLU A 11 1.97 -3.21 -8.99
N ARG A 12 0.84 -3.44 -8.32
CA ARG A 12 -0.40 -2.65 -8.52
C ARG A 12 -0.81 -1.89 -7.27
N TRP A 13 -1.52 -0.79 -7.45
CA TRP A 13 -2.05 0.04 -6.36
C TRP A 13 -2.91 -0.75 -5.36
N ASP A 14 -3.79 -1.62 -5.86
CA ASP A 14 -4.66 -2.48 -5.04
C ASP A 14 -3.87 -3.48 -4.17
N GLN A 15 -2.78 -4.03 -4.70
CA GLN A 15 -1.92 -4.95 -3.95
C GLN A 15 -1.18 -4.25 -2.81
N ILE A 16 -0.71 -3.02 -3.06
CA ILE A 16 -0.04 -2.21 -2.05
C ILE A 16 -1.05 -1.80 -0.98
N ALA A 17 -2.25 -1.36 -1.36
CA ALA A 17 -3.30 -1.01 -0.41
C ALA A 17 -3.69 -2.21 0.47
N TYR A 18 -3.88 -3.38 -0.13
CA TYR A 18 -4.15 -4.61 0.63
C TYR A 18 -3.01 -4.97 1.59
N ARG A 19 -1.74 -4.86 1.16
CA ARG A 19 -0.58 -5.16 2.01
C ARG A 19 -0.49 -4.27 3.26
N TYR A 20 -0.84 -2.99 3.14
CA TYR A 20 -0.65 -2.02 4.22
C TYR A 20 -1.92 -1.71 5.02
N TYR A 21 -3.09 -1.91 4.43
CA TYR A 21 -4.38 -1.57 5.02
C TYR A 21 -5.35 -2.74 5.14
N GLY A 22 -5.04 -3.91 4.56
CA GLY A 22 -6.00 -5.04 4.46
C GLY A 22 -7.16 -4.79 3.48
N ASP A 23 -7.25 -3.61 2.89
CA ASP A 23 -8.32 -3.20 1.98
C ASP A 23 -7.75 -2.87 0.59
N PRO A 24 -8.06 -3.65 -0.46
CA PRO A 24 -7.58 -3.38 -1.81
C PRO A 24 -8.23 -2.14 -2.44
N PHE A 25 -9.27 -1.54 -1.85
CA PHE A 25 -9.89 -0.29 -2.31
C PHE A 25 -9.30 0.95 -1.63
N ALA A 26 -8.48 0.78 -0.59
CA ALA A 26 -7.85 1.88 0.15
C ALA A 26 -6.68 2.58 -0.60
N TYR A 27 -6.42 2.22 -1.86
CA TYR A 27 -5.31 2.79 -2.64
C TYR A 27 -5.45 4.28 -2.91
N GLU A 28 -6.66 4.83 -2.90
CA GLU A 28 -6.91 6.27 -3.12
C GLU A 28 -6.09 7.13 -2.14
N ARG A 29 -5.91 6.66 -0.90
CA ARG A 29 -5.11 7.34 0.14
C ARG A 29 -3.63 7.38 -0.24
N ILE A 30 -3.12 6.30 -0.85
CA ILE A 30 -1.73 6.21 -1.30
C ILE A 30 -1.53 7.13 -2.51
N ILE A 31 -2.47 7.14 -3.46
CA ILE A 31 -2.42 8.02 -4.63
C ILE A 31 -2.43 9.49 -4.19
N ALA A 32 -3.33 9.87 -3.28
CA ALA A 32 -3.43 11.23 -2.76
C ALA A 32 -2.14 11.69 -2.05
N ALA A 33 -1.43 10.77 -1.40
CA ALA A 33 -0.15 11.05 -0.76
C ALA A 33 1.03 11.12 -1.74
N ASN A 34 0.89 10.63 -2.98
CA ASN A 34 1.94 10.56 -3.99
C ASN A 34 1.49 11.18 -5.33
N PRO A 35 1.15 12.48 -5.37
CA PRO A 35 0.60 13.12 -6.58
C PRO A 35 1.58 13.18 -7.76
N SER A 36 2.89 12.97 -7.51
CA SER A 36 3.92 12.92 -8.55
C SER A 36 3.98 11.56 -9.27
N VAL A 37 3.32 10.53 -8.74
CA VAL A 37 3.35 9.18 -9.31
C VAL A 37 2.16 9.01 -10.26
N PRO A 38 2.38 8.57 -11.51
CA PRO A 38 1.29 8.37 -12.45
C PRO A 38 0.36 7.25 -11.99
N ILE A 39 -0.95 7.47 -12.15
CA ILE A 39 -1.98 6.49 -11.80
C ILE A 39 -2.12 5.50 -12.96
N THR A 40 -1.18 4.55 -13.02
CA THR A 40 -1.20 3.44 -13.99
C THR A 40 -1.61 2.14 -13.31
N PRO A 41 -2.21 1.19 -14.05
CA PRO A 41 -2.60 -0.11 -13.48
C PRO A 41 -1.39 -0.94 -13.03
N LEU A 42 -0.22 -0.72 -13.64
CA LEU A 42 1.06 -1.33 -13.28
C LEU A 42 2.05 -0.22 -12.95
N LEU A 43 2.72 -0.35 -11.81
CA LEU A 43 3.79 0.55 -11.38
C LEU A 43 5.13 0.01 -11.87
N ALA A 44 6.01 0.93 -12.27
CA ALA A 44 7.40 0.57 -12.55
C ALA A 44 8.11 0.19 -11.25
N SER A 45 9.12 -0.66 -11.34
CA SER A 45 9.97 -0.99 -10.19
C SER A 45 10.83 0.20 -9.74
N GLY A 46 11.13 0.26 -8.44
CA GLY A 46 12.04 1.24 -7.85
C GLY A 46 11.42 2.60 -7.51
N ILE A 47 10.09 2.74 -7.56
CA ILE A 47 9.40 3.96 -7.15
C ILE A 47 9.24 3.94 -5.63
N ALA A 48 9.67 4.99 -4.96
CA ALA A 48 9.41 5.18 -3.53
C ALA A 48 8.03 5.81 -3.33
N LEU A 49 7.12 5.06 -2.69
CA LEU A 49 5.80 5.51 -2.31
C LEU A 49 5.76 5.86 -0.82
N SER A 50 5.14 7.00 -0.52
CA SER A 50 4.77 7.38 0.84
C SER A 50 3.41 6.78 1.18
N ILE A 51 3.38 5.85 2.13
CA ILE A 51 2.15 5.17 2.56
C ILE A 51 1.66 5.79 3.87
N PRO A 52 0.53 6.51 3.87
CA PRO A 52 -0.04 7.09 5.09
C PRO A 52 -0.30 6.02 6.15
N VAL A 53 0.19 6.22 7.38
CA VAL A 53 -0.19 5.37 8.50
C VAL A 53 -1.54 5.84 9.04
N VAL A 54 -2.55 4.99 8.92
CA VAL A 54 -3.87 5.13 9.57
C VAL A 54 -3.84 4.38 10.90
N ALA A 55 -4.50 4.91 11.92
CA ALA A 55 -4.61 4.22 13.21
C ALA A 55 -5.35 2.89 13.03
N ALA A 56 -4.86 1.83 13.68
CA ALA A 56 -5.27 0.45 13.47
C ALA A 56 -6.70 0.10 13.94
N ASP A 57 -7.44 1.06 14.52
CA ASP A 57 -8.82 0.81 14.97
C ASP A 57 -9.78 0.48 13.80
N ASP A 58 -9.36 0.68 12.54
CA ASP A 58 -10.15 0.41 11.33
C ASP A 58 -9.71 -0.82 10.52
N VAL A 59 -8.66 -1.56 10.94
CA VAL A 59 -8.20 -2.76 10.21
C VAL A 59 -8.58 -3.99 11.02
N LEU A 60 -9.63 -4.68 10.60
CA LEU A 60 -9.97 -6.00 11.12
C LEU A 60 -8.74 -6.90 10.92
N ASP A 61 -8.19 -7.40 12.04
CA ASP A 61 -7.13 -8.39 12.11
C ASP A 61 -7.56 -9.66 11.34
N GLU A 62 -7.34 -9.70 10.03
CA GLU A 62 -7.36 -10.93 9.26
C GLU A 62 -6.00 -11.62 9.45
N GLU A 63 -5.97 -12.47 10.48
CA GLU A 63 -5.10 -13.63 10.71
C GLU A 63 -3.81 -13.68 9.87
N LEU A 64 -2.73 -13.11 10.39
CA LEU A 64 -1.40 -13.40 9.89
C LEU A 64 -1.07 -14.90 10.05
N PRO A 65 -0.51 -15.55 9.03
CA PRO A 65 -0.22 -16.98 9.08
C PRO A 65 0.93 -17.30 10.06
N PRO A 66 0.93 -18.52 10.66
CA PRO A 66 1.67 -18.83 11.88
C PRO A 66 3.21 -18.82 11.77
N TRP A 67 3.77 -18.80 10.56
CA TRP A 67 5.21 -18.78 10.30
C TRP A 67 5.81 -17.37 10.28
N MET A 68 4.98 -16.34 10.41
CA MET A 68 5.41 -14.94 10.52
C MET A 68 5.31 -14.40 11.96
N ARG A 69 5.13 -15.30 12.94
CA ARG A 69 5.16 -14.99 14.39
C ARG A 69 6.58 -15.10 14.94
#